data_AF-A0A0X6ZPC7-F1
#
_entry.id   AF-A0A0X6ZPC7-F1
#
_cell.length_a   1.000
_cell.length_b   1.000
_cell.length_c   1.000
_cell.angle_alpha   90.00
_cell.angle_beta   90.00
_cell.angle_gamma   90.00
#
_symmetry.space_group_name_H-M   'P 1'
#
loop_
_entity.id
_entity.type
_entity.pdbx_description
1 polymer ?
#
loop_
_entity_poly.entity_id
_entity_poly.type
_entity_poly.pdbx_seq_one_letter_code
_entity_poly.pdbx_strand_id
1 'polypeptide(L)'
;MAKKKKQKISRHLASSMKDQDGKVVSVAELTEEAAGAQVGGVRQWISGHPADGMTPIKLASILRAADNGEVEAYFELAEDIEERDSHYLAQLATRRRSVAQLPITVTSASDSEEHKKHAQFLREWIETGVLRSSLFDMLDAIGKAISVLETDWHHKNGNILPRALIWRTQRWFTFDRVDGETPLLREGVAGQPLIPHKFIVHRSKAKSGLTIRSGIARVAVWLWMFKSFTVKDWAVFMQNYGQPLRIGKYGRGATEQEKDVLWRAVSGIAGDCAAIIPREMLIEFQEVGSKSSSTDMYERRADWHNREISKLILGQTTTTDAVSGGHAVAKEHRLVQEDIERSDALDASDTLNAQLVPNIIAFNFGPQEEYPKIHIGRPDEVPLKDFAEAFEKLAPHGLTAEVSFMRDRLGIPAPKEGAELVGGRPTPVVPPEDKPQSKPLTAKQSLDRLFASAHSREEPDLLEKLTDRLEKDAAEAMDGMIDEVREILSNATDLRDAARKLADLDLSADALAEAMARGMTMAHLIGQAALIDDLKRQS
;
A
#
# COMPACT_ATOMS: atom_id res chain seq x y z
N MET A 1 43.34 37.64 -15.93
CA MET A 1 43.89 36.75 -14.89
C MET A 1 42.85 35.80 -14.25
N ALA A 2 41.57 36.18 -14.14
CA ALA A 2 40.52 35.32 -13.58
C ALA A 2 40.24 34.01 -14.36
N LYS A 3 40.31 34.03 -15.70
CA LYS A 3 40.19 32.82 -16.55
C LYS A 3 41.31 31.80 -16.30
N LYS A 4 42.57 32.25 -16.21
CA LYS A 4 43.72 31.39 -15.88
C LYS A 4 43.65 30.85 -14.44
N LYS A 5 43.03 31.57 -13.49
CA LYS A 5 42.83 31.13 -12.10
C LYS A 5 41.72 30.06 -11.99
N LYS A 6 40.58 30.24 -12.68
CA LYS A 6 39.54 29.19 -12.83
C LYS A 6 40.08 27.93 -13.51
N GLN A 7 40.92 28.10 -14.53
CA GLN A 7 41.52 26.98 -15.28
C GLN A 7 42.64 26.27 -14.51
N LYS A 8 43.34 26.95 -13.57
CA LYS A 8 44.29 26.32 -12.64
C LYS A 8 43.59 25.59 -11.49
N ILE A 9 42.50 26.13 -10.94
CA ILE A 9 41.69 25.49 -9.90
C ILE A 9 40.99 24.24 -10.48
N SER A 10 40.41 24.35 -11.68
CA SER A 10 39.87 23.22 -12.44
C SER A 10 40.91 22.15 -12.75
N ARG A 11 42.17 22.52 -13.02
CA ARG A 11 43.26 21.55 -13.27
C ARG A 11 43.82 20.88 -12.00
N HIS A 12 43.68 21.49 -10.83
CA HIS A 12 44.13 20.89 -9.56
C HIS A 12 43.06 19.98 -8.95
N LEU A 13 41.77 20.29 -9.12
CA LEU A 13 40.68 19.33 -8.82
C LEU A 13 40.61 18.18 -9.82
N ALA A 14 41.06 18.37 -11.06
CA ALA A 14 41.10 17.32 -12.08
C ALA A 14 42.22 16.28 -11.90
N SER A 15 43.11 16.40 -10.91
CA SER A 15 44.29 15.51 -10.83
C SER A 15 44.13 14.22 -10.02
N SER A 16 43.00 13.92 -9.36
CA SER A 16 42.67 12.52 -8.95
C SER A 16 41.29 12.34 -8.31
N MET A 17 40.19 12.81 -8.91
CA MET A 17 38.88 12.31 -8.45
C MET A 17 38.77 10.84 -8.86
N LYS A 18 38.49 9.99 -7.89
CA LYS A 18 38.35 8.55 -8.09
C LYS A 18 36.93 8.14 -7.77
N ASP A 19 36.36 7.25 -8.58
CA ASP A 19 35.12 6.56 -8.21
C ASP A 19 35.38 5.52 -7.12
N GLN A 20 34.32 4.82 -6.70
CA GLN A 20 34.39 3.75 -5.69
C GLN A 20 35.41 2.66 -6.03
N ASP A 21 35.67 2.40 -7.31
CA ASP A 21 36.58 1.37 -7.81
C ASP A 21 38.02 1.90 -7.98
N GLY A 22 38.27 3.15 -7.58
CA GLY A 22 39.58 3.78 -7.67
C GLY A 22 39.95 4.28 -9.07
N LYS A 23 39.03 4.24 -10.04
CA LYS A 23 39.25 4.71 -11.41
C LYS A 23 39.19 6.23 -11.45
N VAL A 24 40.12 6.84 -12.17
CA VAL A 24 40.16 8.30 -12.30
C VAL A 24 39.02 8.77 -13.20
N VAL A 25 38.19 9.67 -12.69
CA VAL A 25 37.04 10.25 -13.40
C VAL A 25 37.26 11.74 -13.64
N SER A 26 36.92 12.22 -14.84
CA SER A 26 37.03 13.63 -15.18
C SER A 26 35.78 14.41 -14.74
N VAL A 27 35.95 15.70 -14.37
CA VAL A 27 34.80 16.58 -14.04
C VAL A 27 33.84 16.73 -15.22
N ALA A 28 34.36 16.72 -16.46
CA ALA A 28 33.54 16.84 -17.67
C ALA A 28 32.61 15.62 -17.82
N GLU A 29 33.13 14.42 -17.64
CA GLU A 29 32.35 13.17 -17.69
C GLU A 29 31.20 13.14 -16.68
N LEU A 30 31.42 13.71 -15.49
CA LEU A 30 30.42 13.82 -14.42
C LEU A 30 29.31 14.84 -14.71
N THR A 31 29.62 15.92 -15.44
CA THR A 31 28.73 17.08 -15.61
C THR A 31 28.00 17.11 -16.95
N GLU A 32 28.50 16.42 -17.96
CA GLU A 32 27.83 16.29 -19.25
C GLU A 32 26.60 15.37 -19.13
N GLU A 33 25.63 15.49 -20.02
CA GLU A 33 24.48 14.58 -20.07
C GLU A 33 24.83 13.38 -20.98
N ALA A 34 24.66 12.14 -20.49
CA ALA A 34 24.98 10.92 -21.24
C ALA A 34 23.77 10.32 -21.96
N ALA A 35 22.61 10.23 -21.30
CA ALA A 35 21.42 9.58 -21.85
C ALA A 35 20.31 10.57 -22.24
N GLY A 36 20.67 11.79 -22.66
CA GLY A 36 19.70 12.79 -23.11
C GLY A 36 18.95 12.39 -24.39
N ALA A 37 17.82 13.07 -24.63
CA ALA A 37 17.05 12.93 -25.86
C ALA A 37 17.85 13.40 -27.08
N GLN A 38 17.71 12.70 -28.21
CA GLN A 38 18.42 13.00 -29.45
C GLN A 38 17.42 13.24 -30.59
N VAL A 39 17.61 14.35 -31.33
CA VAL A 39 16.83 14.64 -32.53
C VAL A 39 17.30 13.72 -33.66
N GLY A 40 16.39 12.91 -34.21
CA GLY A 40 16.68 11.98 -35.32
C GLY A 40 17.49 10.73 -34.92
N GLY A 41 17.80 10.56 -33.63
CA GLY A 41 18.45 9.36 -33.09
C GLY A 41 17.45 8.30 -32.63
N VAL A 42 17.96 7.21 -32.03
CA VAL A 42 17.15 6.12 -31.44
C VAL A 42 16.43 6.58 -30.16
N ARG A 43 16.99 7.58 -29.46
CA ARG A 43 16.41 8.14 -28.23
C ARG A 43 15.54 9.36 -28.51
N GLN A 44 14.40 9.12 -29.14
CA GLN A 44 13.40 10.17 -29.35
C GLN A 44 12.55 10.36 -28.10
N TRP A 45 11.98 11.56 -27.95
CA TRP A 45 10.97 11.85 -26.95
C TRP A 45 9.58 11.36 -27.39
N ILE A 46 9.37 11.17 -28.70
CA ILE A 46 8.15 10.60 -29.27
C ILE A 46 8.16 9.09 -29.02
N SER A 47 7.03 8.57 -28.54
CA SER A 47 6.78 7.16 -28.27
C SER A 47 5.86 6.52 -29.29
N GLY A 48 6.00 5.22 -29.49
CA GLY A 48 4.95 4.39 -30.05
C GLY A 48 3.80 4.16 -29.05
N HIS A 49 2.65 3.74 -29.58
CA HIS A 49 1.46 3.37 -28.81
C HIS A 49 1.01 1.94 -29.17
N PRO A 50 1.76 0.90 -28.79
CA PRO A 50 1.43 -0.48 -29.12
C PRO A 50 0.06 -0.92 -28.58
N ALA A 51 -0.50 -0.25 -27.57
CA ALA A 51 -1.86 -0.47 -27.07
C ALA A 51 -2.96 -0.25 -28.12
N ASP A 52 -2.70 0.54 -29.17
CA ASP A 52 -3.68 0.77 -30.22
C ASP A 52 -3.95 -0.47 -31.06
N GLY A 53 -5.23 -0.81 -31.22
CA GLY A 53 -5.65 -2.03 -31.91
C GLY A 53 -5.14 -3.31 -31.22
N MET A 54 -5.03 -3.31 -29.88
CA MET A 54 -4.54 -4.47 -29.14
C MET A 54 -5.40 -5.72 -29.40
N THR A 55 -4.72 -6.85 -29.62
CA THR A 55 -5.32 -8.19 -29.74
C THR A 55 -4.46 -9.20 -28.96
N PRO A 56 -5.02 -10.36 -28.55
CA PRO A 56 -4.24 -11.39 -27.88
C PRO A 56 -3.00 -11.84 -28.65
N ILE A 57 -3.08 -11.88 -29.99
CA ILE A 57 -1.96 -12.25 -30.87
C ILE A 57 -0.89 -11.17 -30.85
N LYS A 58 -1.28 -9.89 -30.96
CA LYS A 58 -0.34 -8.75 -30.89
C LYS A 58 0.37 -8.70 -29.53
N LEU A 59 -0.38 -8.86 -28.43
CA LEU A 59 0.18 -8.90 -27.08
C LEU A 59 1.19 -10.04 -26.93
N ALA A 60 0.84 -11.26 -27.35
CA ALA A 60 1.75 -12.40 -27.31
C ALA A 60 3.02 -12.16 -28.14
N SER A 61 2.90 -11.49 -29.30
CA SER A 61 4.04 -11.12 -30.14
C SER A 61 4.97 -10.14 -29.43
N ILE A 62 4.44 -9.09 -28.80
CA ILE A 62 5.24 -8.10 -28.06
C ILE A 62 6.00 -8.77 -26.90
N LEU A 63 5.32 -9.61 -26.11
CA LEU A 63 5.95 -10.29 -24.98
C LEU A 63 7.04 -11.30 -25.42
N ARG A 64 6.85 -11.97 -26.56
CA ARG A 64 7.88 -12.86 -27.14
C ARG A 64 9.05 -12.08 -27.71
N ALA A 65 8.82 -10.93 -28.32
CA ALA A 65 9.88 -10.04 -28.81
C ALA A 65 10.75 -9.56 -27.63
N ALA A 66 10.13 -9.13 -26.52
CA ALA A 66 10.84 -8.76 -25.30
C ALA A 66 11.64 -9.92 -24.69
N ASP A 67 11.11 -11.14 -24.73
CA ASP A 67 11.84 -12.34 -24.28
C ASP A 67 13.09 -12.63 -25.13
N ASN A 68 13.14 -12.14 -26.37
CA ASN A 68 14.29 -12.25 -27.29
C ASN A 68 15.17 -10.99 -27.31
N GLY A 69 14.97 -10.05 -26.38
CA GLY A 69 15.78 -8.84 -26.26
C GLY A 69 15.27 -7.62 -27.05
N GLU A 70 14.12 -7.70 -27.72
CA GLU A 70 13.46 -6.54 -28.34
C GLU A 70 12.46 -5.92 -27.36
N VAL A 71 12.96 -5.03 -26.51
CA VAL A 71 12.24 -4.57 -25.30
C VAL A 71 11.42 -3.30 -25.49
N GLU A 72 11.64 -2.54 -26.56
CA GLU A 72 11.01 -1.23 -26.80
C GLU A 72 9.49 -1.28 -26.74
N ALA A 73 8.87 -2.10 -27.58
CA ALA A 73 7.41 -2.21 -27.65
C ALA A 73 6.78 -2.70 -26.35
N TYR A 74 7.54 -3.46 -25.53
CA TYR A 74 7.06 -3.87 -24.21
C TYR A 74 7.09 -2.70 -23.21
N PHE A 75 8.16 -1.91 -23.19
CA PHE A 75 8.23 -0.73 -22.33
C PHE A 75 7.22 0.36 -22.74
N GLU A 76 7.00 0.56 -24.03
CA GLU A 76 5.92 1.41 -24.54
C GLU A 76 4.54 0.89 -24.10
N LEU A 77 4.30 -0.41 -24.23
CA LEU A 77 3.04 -1.00 -23.80
C LEU A 77 2.83 -0.86 -22.28
N ALA A 78 3.88 -1.03 -21.49
CA ALA A 78 3.81 -0.89 -20.04
C ALA A 78 3.46 0.56 -19.62
N GLU A 79 3.94 1.56 -20.35
CA GLU A 79 3.59 2.97 -20.16
C GLU A 79 2.15 3.25 -20.65
N ASP A 80 1.77 2.79 -21.85
CA ASP A 80 0.43 2.96 -22.41
C ASP A 80 -0.67 2.45 -21.46
N ILE A 81 -0.48 1.29 -20.81
CA ILE A 81 -1.49 0.76 -19.89
C ILE A 81 -1.59 1.57 -18.59
N GLU A 82 -0.50 2.19 -18.16
CA GLU A 82 -0.48 3.09 -17.00
C GLU A 82 -1.20 4.40 -17.31
N GLU A 83 -1.18 4.86 -18.57
CA GLU A 83 -1.96 6.02 -19.02
C GLU A 83 -3.45 5.70 -19.27
N ARG A 84 -3.77 4.46 -19.66
CA ARG A 84 -5.14 4.05 -20.08
C ARG A 84 -5.99 3.44 -18.97
N ASP A 85 -5.40 2.81 -17.96
CA ASP A 85 -6.13 2.15 -16.88
C ASP A 85 -6.02 2.92 -15.57
N SER A 86 -7.13 3.59 -15.21
CA SER A 86 -7.22 4.37 -13.97
C SER A 86 -6.98 3.55 -12.70
N HIS A 87 -7.41 2.28 -12.68
CA HIS A 87 -7.24 1.40 -11.52
C HIS A 87 -5.80 0.95 -11.39
N TYR A 88 -5.18 0.55 -12.50
CA TYR A 88 -3.77 0.18 -12.54
C TYR A 88 -2.86 1.33 -12.07
N LEU A 89 -3.08 2.54 -12.61
CA LEU A 89 -2.36 3.75 -12.23
C LEU A 89 -2.54 4.06 -10.73
N ALA A 90 -3.78 4.00 -10.22
CA ALA A 90 -4.06 4.30 -8.81
C ALA A 90 -3.33 3.34 -7.85
N GLN A 91 -3.33 2.04 -8.15
CA GLN A 91 -2.68 1.05 -7.29
C GLN A 91 -1.15 1.14 -7.36
N LEU A 92 -0.55 1.33 -8.54
CA LEU A 92 0.89 1.55 -8.66
C LEU A 92 1.31 2.83 -7.94
N ALA A 93 0.60 3.93 -8.15
CA ALA A 93 0.92 5.20 -7.51
C ALA A 93 0.81 5.12 -5.98
N THR A 94 -0.14 4.35 -5.45
CA THR A 94 -0.27 4.07 -4.01
C THR A 94 0.96 3.35 -3.47
N ARG A 95 1.39 2.27 -4.13
CA ARG A 95 2.60 1.50 -3.74
C ARG A 95 3.88 2.32 -3.85
N ARG A 96 4.05 3.10 -4.93
CA ARG A 96 5.23 3.99 -5.09
C ARG A 96 5.26 5.08 -4.02
N ARG A 97 4.13 5.72 -3.72
CA ARG A 97 4.07 6.79 -2.70
C ARG A 97 4.28 6.27 -1.29
N SER A 98 3.81 5.06 -0.99
CA SER A 98 3.93 4.46 0.35
C SER A 98 5.41 4.36 0.76
N VAL A 99 6.30 4.05 -0.19
CA VAL A 99 7.76 4.03 0.02
C VAL A 99 8.40 5.42 -0.11
N ALA A 100 8.05 6.21 -1.13
CA ALA A 100 8.71 7.52 -1.37
C ALA A 100 8.52 8.53 -0.23
N GLN A 101 7.46 8.38 0.57
CA GLN A 101 7.18 9.23 1.73
C GLN A 101 7.85 8.77 3.03
N LEU A 102 8.50 7.60 3.05
CA LEU A 102 9.14 7.08 4.26
C LEU A 102 10.27 7.99 4.75
N PRO A 103 10.58 7.96 6.05
CA PRO A 103 11.76 8.62 6.56
C PRO A 103 13.02 7.96 5.97
N ILE A 104 14.03 8.77 5.72
CA ILE A 104 15.33 8.35 5.19
C ILE A 104 16.33 8.61 6.31
N THR A 105 16.95 7.56 6.82
CA THR A 105 17.95 7.64 7.89
C THR A 105 19.32 7.24 7.36
N VAL A 106 20.37 7.72 8.03
CA VAL A 106 21.77 7.41 7.68
C VAL A 106 22.51 6.88 8.89
N THR A 107 23.08 5.69 8.76
CA THR A 107 23.95 5.06 9.74
C THR A 107 25.41 5.19 9.30
N SER A 108 26.31 5.47 10.25
CA SER A 108 27.75 5.43 10.00
C SER A 108 28.21 3.98 9.87
N ALA A 109 29.28 3.75 9.10
CA ALA A 109 29.87 2.41 8.98
C ALA A 109 30.44 1.91 10.31
N SER A 110 31.06 2.79 11.10
CA SER A 110 31.53 2.50 12.45
C SER A 110 31.50 3.75 13.34
N ASP A 111 31.95 3.61 14.59
CA ASP A 111 32.06 4.71 15.56
C ASP A 111 33.29 5.62 15.34
N SER A 112 34.06 5.40 14.28
CA SER A 112 35.20 6.26 13.95
C SER A 112 34.74 7.68 13.59
N GLU A 113 35.52 8.69 13.97
CA GLU A 113 35.20 10.08 13.68
C GLU A 113 35.14 10.37 12.18
N GLU A 114 35.93 9.65 11.36
CA GLU A 114 35.89 9.73 9.91
C GLU A 114 34.57 9.17 9.34
N HIS A 115 34.11 8.00 9.82
CA HIS A 115 32.85 7.42 9.37
C HIS A 115 31.65 8.25 9.82
N LYS A 116 31.70 8.87 11.01
CA LYS A 116 30.68 9.83 11.46
C LYS A 116 30.65 11.08 10.58
N LYS A 117 31.82 11.57 10.15
CA LYS A 117 31.90 12.70 9.21
C LYS A 117 31.31 12.36 7.84
N HIS A 118 31.60 11.18 7.30
CA HIS A 118 31.00 10.71 6.03
C HIS A 118 29.49 10.57 6.13
N ALA A 119 28.99 9.99 7.25
CA ALA A 119 27.56 9.89 7.50
C ALA A 119 26.89 11.27 7.62
N GLN A 120 27.52 12.21 8.32
CA GLN A 120 27.01 13.57 8.46
C GLN A 120 26.94 14.30 7.11
N PHE A 121 28.00 14.18 6.29
CA PHE A 121 28.01 14.73 4.95
C PHE A 121 26.88 14.18 4.07
N LEU A 122 26.60 12.88 4.18
CA LEU A 122 25.50 12.25 3.45
C LEU A 122 24.13 12.73 3.96
N ARG A 123 23.96 12.93 5.28
CA ARG A 123 22.72 13.49 5.86
C ARG A 123 22.45 14.88 5.32
N GLU A 124 23.46 15.75 5.28
CA GLU A 124 23.34 17.11 4.73
C GLU A 124 22.88 17.09 3.26
N TRP A 125 23.36 16.13 2.47
CA TRP A 125 22.87 15.96 1.09
C TRP A 125 21.42 15.47 1.04
N ILE A 126 21.03 14.50 1.88
CA ILE A 126 19.65 13.99 1.91
C ILE A 126 18.65 15.08 2.30
N GLU A 127 19.02 15.98 3.22
CA GLU A 127 18.21 17.13 3.63
C GLU A 127 17.90 18.11 2.48
N THR A 128 18.69 18.11 1.40
CA THR A 128 18.39 18.91 0.21
C THR A 128 17.13 18.45 -0.53
N GLY A 129 16.63 17.25 -0.25
CA GLY A 129 15.42 16.69 -0.84
C GLY A 129 15.58 16.06 -2.23
N VAL A 130 16.79 16.11 -2.82
CA VAL A 130 17.06 15.54 -4.15
C VAL A 130 16.68 14.07 -4.20
N LEU A 131 17.17 13.26 -3.26
CA LEU A 131 16.86 11.83 -3.20
C LEU A 131 15.35 11.58 -3.07
N ARG A 132 14.69 12.26 -2.13
CA ARG A 132 13.25 12.11 -1.88
C ARG A 132 12.43 12.39 -3.13
N SER A 133 12.78 13.43 -3.89
CA SER A 133 12.07 13.79 -5.11
C SER A 133 12.15 12.72 -6.20
N SER A 134 13.27 11.99 -6.28
CA SER A 134 13.50 10.95 -7.29
C SER A 134 13.02 9.55 -6.88
N LEU A 135 12.66 9.32 -5.62
CA LEU A 135 12.24 7.99 -5.15
C LEU A 135 10.98 7.49 -5.89
N PHE A 136 10.04 8.38 -6.20
CA PHE A 136 8.83 7.99 -6.94
C PHE A 136 9.18 7.44 -8.32
N ASP A 137 10.10 8.09 -9.03
CA ASP A 137 10.56 7.67 -10.36
C ASP A 137 11.47 6.44 -10.30
N MET A 138 12.26 6.30 -9.24
CA MET A 138 13.05 5.09 -8.98
C MET A 138 12.12 3.87 -8.88
N LEU A 139 11.01 4.01 -8.16
CA LEU A 139 10.03 2.93 -7.93
C LEU A 139 9.15 2.65 -9.16
N ASP A 140 9.34 3.34 -10.28
CA ASP A 140 8.77 2.92 -11.58
C ASP A 140 9.22 1.50 -11.98
N ALA A 141 10.33 1.03 -11.41
CA ALA A 141 10.80 -0.35 -11.54
C ALA A 141 9.76 -1.39 -11.10
N ILE A 142 8.83 -1.06 -10.19
CA ILE A 142 7.79 -2.01 -9.76
C ILE A 142 6.91 -2.45 -10.94
N GLY A 143 6.52 -1.51 -11.80
CA GLY A 143 5.75 -1.78 -13.00
C GLY A 143 6.60 -2.45 -14.08
N LYS A 144 7.72 -1.82 -14.44
CA LYS A 144 8.54 -2.17 -15.62
C LYS A 144 9.71 -3.11 -15.33
N ALA A 145 9.85 -3.59 -14.10
CA ALA A 145 11.00 -4.34 -13.54
C ALA A 145 12.29 -3.54 -13.32
N ILE A 146 12.48 -2.46 -14.07
CA ILE A 146 13.69 -1.64 -14.06
C ILE A 146 13.32 -0.15 -14.12
N SER A 147 14.06 0.66 -13.38
CA SER A 147 14.08 2.12 -13.51
C SER A 147 15.53 2.58 -13.55
N VAL A 148 15.81 3.55 -14.42
CA VAL A 148 17.16 4.07 -14.61
C VAL A 148 17.14 5.57 -14.36
N LEU A 149 17.95 6.00 -13.40
CA LEU A 149 18.17 7.41 -13.08
C LEU A 149 19.58 7.80 -13.53
N GLU A 150 19.70 8.91 -14.24
CA GLU A 150 20.98 9.53 -14.54
C GLU A 150 21.33 10.55 -13.45
N THR A 151 22.50 10.39 -12.85
CA THR A 151 23.01 11.28 -11.81
C THR A 151 23.65 12.51 -12.45
N ASP A 152 23.04 13.67 -12.25
CA ASP A 152 23.59 14.97 -12.63
C ASP A 152 24.48 15.49 -11.49
N TRP A 153 25.79 15.28 -11.62
CA TRP A 153 26.77 15.70 -10.63
C TRP A 153 27.12 17.18 -10.80
N HIS A 154 27.22 17.91 -9.69
CA HIS A 154 27.63 19.31 -9.71
C HIS A 154 28.58 19.63 -8.57
N HIS A 155 29.38 20.68 -8.78
CA HIS A 155 30.28 21.20 -7.76
C HIS A 155 29.57 22.26 -6.91
N LYS A 156 29.42 21.99 -5.61
CA LYS A 156 28.80 22.88 -4.62
C LYS A 156 29.71 23.02 -3.41
N ASN A 157 30.13 24.24 -3.09
CA ASN A 157 30.96 24.57 -1.93
C ASN A 157 32.28 23.77 -1.80
N GLY A 158 32.89 23.35 -2.91
CA GLY A 158 34.12 22.54 -2.88
C GLY A 158 33.88 21.03 -2.96
N ASN A 159 32.62 20.59 -2.89
CA ASN A 159 32.22 19.19 -2.90
C ASN A 159 31.50 18.84 -4.22
N ILE A 160 31.62 17.58 -4.65
CA ILE A 160 30.88 17.02 -5.78
C ILE A 160 29.67 16.26 -5.25
N LEU A 161 28.47 16.74 -5.56
CA LEU A 161 27.22 16.17 -5.08
C LEU A 161 26.22 16.01 -6.23
N PRO A 162 25.29 15.05 -6.16
CA PRO A 162 24.17 15.00 -7.09
C PRO A 162 23.31 16.26 -6.94
N ARG A 163 23.10 16.96 -8.05
CA ARG A 163 22.12 18.06 -8.17
C ARG A 163 20.72 17.52 -8.40
N ALA A 164 20.63 16.51 -9.26
CA ALA A 164 19.39 15.84 -9.64
C ALA A 164 19.68 14.37 -9.96
N LEU A 165 18.67 13.53 -9.75
CA LEU A 165 18.63 12.16 -10.24
C LEU A 165 17.53 12.13 -11.31
N ILE A 166 17.93 12.19 -12.57
CA ILE A 166 17.05 12.41 -13.71
C ILE A 166 16.52 11.06 -14.18
N TRP A 167 15.21 10.86 -14.10
CA TRP A 167 14.60 9.67 -14.65
C TRP A 167 14.75 9.61 -16.17
N ARG A 168 15.21 8.45 -16.67
CA ARG A 168 15.35 8.17 -18.09
C ARG A 168 14.37 7.07 -18.48
N THR A 169 13.61 7.32 -19.54
CA THR A 169 12.65 6.35 -20.07
C THR A 169 13.35 5.02 -20.39
N GLN A 170 12.77 3.92 -19.91
CA GLN A 170 13.34 2.57 -20.05
C GLN A 170 13.50 2.15 -21.52
N ARG A 171 12.74 2.76 -22.45
CA ARG A 171 12.83 2.53 -23.90
C ARG A 171 14.19 2.88 -24.50
N TRP A 172 14.92 3.77 -23.83
CA TRP A 172 16.27 4.16 -24.23
C TRP A 172 17.32 3.14 -23.83
N PHE A 173 16.93 2.08 -23.14
CA PHE A 173 17.81 1.01 -22.69
C PHE A 173 17.38 -0.34 -23.29
N THR A 174 18.34 -1.23 -23.38
CA THR A 174 18.17 -2.64 -23.78
C THR A 174 18.98 -3.52 -22.84
N PHE A 175 18.87 -4.84 -22.96
CA PHE A 175 19.73 -5.78 -22.26
C PHE A 175 20.76 -6.37 -23.22
N ASP A 176 21.94 -6.72 -22.70
CA ASP A 176 22.95 -7.47 -23.43
C ASP A 176 22.34 -8.81 -23.88
N ARG A 177 22.57 -9.19 -25.14
CA ARG A 177 22.05 -10.43 -25.71
C ARG A 177 22.85 -11.66 -25.27
N VAL A 178 24.04 -11.46 -24.70
CA VAL A 178 24.88 -12.55 -24.18
C VAL A 178 24.32 -13.12 -22.89
N ASP A 179 23.96 -12.25 -21.94
CA ASP A 179 23.46 -12.66 -20.62
C ASP A 179 21.95 -12.39 -20.39
N GLY A 180 21.34 -11.51 -21.17
CA GLY A 180 19.93 -11.11 -21.05
C GLY A 180 19.61 -10.22 -19.85
N GLU A 181 20.61 -9.72 -19.12
CA GLU A 181 20.45 -9.12 -17.79
C GLU A 181 21.24 -7.82 -17.58
N THR A 182 22.36 -7.63 -18.31
CA THR A 182 23.16 -6.41 -18.24
C THR A 182 22.50 -5.28 -19.02
N PRO A 183 22.12 -4.15 -18.39
CA PRO A 183 21.47 -3.03 -19.07
C PRO A 183 22.50 -2.24 -19.89
N LEU A 184 22.11 -1.92 -21.12
CA LEU A 184 22.89 -1.15 -22.08
C LEU A 184 22.05 0.04 -22.54
N LEU A 185 22.71 1.16 -22.80
CA LEU A 185 22.12 2.28 -23.51
C LEU A 185 21.90 1.86 -24.96
N ARG A 186 20.71 2.11 -25.51
CA ARG A 186 20.36 1.72 -26.87
C ARG A 186 20.96 2.67 -27.91
N GLU A 187 22.28 2.58 -28.06
CA GLU A 187 23.07 3.25 -29.10
C GLU A 187 23.76 2.24 -30.01
N GLY A 188 23.78 2.52 -31.32
CA GLY A 188 24.35 1.61 -32.30
C GLY A 188 23.62 0.27 -32.38
N VAL A 189 24.31 -0.76 -32.89
CA VAL A 189 23.71 -2.09 -33.09
C VAL A 189 23.82 -2.97 -31.84
N ALA A 190 24.91 -2.84 -31.08
CA ALA A 190 25.20 -3.69 -29.92
C ALA A 190 24.73 -3.08 -28.58
N GLY A 191 24.29 -1.82 -28.57
CA GLY A 191 24.13 -1.05 -27.34
C GLY A 191 25.48 -0.57 -26.79
N GLN A 192 25.44 0.37 -25.86
CA GLN A 192 26.61 0.89 -25.16
C GLN A 192 26.51 0.61 -23.65
N PRO A 193 27.59 0.17 -23.00
CA PRO A 193 27.61 0.01 -21.55
C PRO A 193 27.29 1.32 -20.82
N LEU A 194 26.55 1.22 -19.72
CA LEU A 194 26.27 2.36 -18.87
C LEU A 194 27.54 2.81 -18.12
N ILE A 195 27.73 4.12 -18.00
CA ILE A 195 28.83 4.70 -17.23
C ILE A 195 28.55 4.46 -15.74
N PRO A 196 29.40 3.69 -15.01
CA PRO A 196 29.05 3.15 -13.69
C PRO A 196 28.63 4.18 -12.64
N HIS A 197 29.31 5.32 -12.57
CA HIS A 197 29.04 6.37 -11.57
C HIS A 197 27.96 7.38 -11.99
N LYS A 198 27.40 7.21 -13.19
CA LYS A 198 26.44 8.16 -13.78
C LYS A 198 25.02 7.63 -13.83
N PHE A 199 24.84 6.31 -13.74
CA PHE A 199 23.52 5.70 -13.79
C PHE A 199 23.24 4.91 -12.51
N ILE A 200 22.05 5.11 -11.96
CA ILE A 200 21.48 4.27 -10.91
C ILE A 200 20.46 3.37 -11.59
N VAL A 201 20.70 2.07 -11.58
CA VAL A 201 19.79 1.06 -12.10
C VAL A 201 19.09 0.37 -10.94
N HIS A 202 17.84 0.75 -10.69
CA HIS A 202 16.99 0.08 -9.71
C HIS A 202 16.22 -1.06 -10.38
N ARG A 203 16.26 -2.24 -9.77
CA ARG A 203 15.53 -3.43 -10.21
C ARG A 203 14.54 -3.83 -9.14
N SER A 204 13.30 -4.05 -9.53
CA SER A 204 12.26 -4.62 -8.66
C SER A 204 11.76 -5.92 -9.27
N LYS A 205 11.77 -7.00 -8.48
CA LYS A 205 11.45 -8.35 -8.95
C LYS A 205 10.13 -8.82 -8.36
N ALA A 206 9.06 -8.81 -9.14
CA ALA A 206 7.80 -9.45 -8.75
C ALA A 206 7.88 -11.00 -8.82
N LYS A 207 8.86 -11.53 -9.55
CA LYS A 207 9.17 -12.96 -9.60
C LYS A 207 10.64 -13.21 -9.94
N SER A 208 11.10 -14.44 -9.73
CA SER A 208 12.41 -14.90 -10.18
C SER A 208 12.53 -14.96 -11.72
N GLY A 209 13.73 -14.72 -12.24
CA GLY A 209 14.07 -14.75 -13.67
C GLY A 209 14.74 -13.47 -14.15
N LEU A 210 14.84 -13.32 -15.49
CA LEU A 210 15.39 -12.14 -16.15
C LEU A 210 14.61 -10.87 -15.77
N THR A 211 15.32 -9.75 -15.60
CA THR A 211 14.73 -8.45 -15.23
C THR A 211 13.58 -8.08 -16.16
N ILE A 212 13.75 -8.16 -17.48
CA ILE A 212 12.70 -7.81 -18.45
C ILE A 212 11.39 -8.62 -18.29
N ARG A 213 11.45 -9.77 -17.61
CA ARG A 213 10.30 -10.67 -17.40
C ARG A 213 9.71 -10.58 -16.00
N SER A 214 10.24 -9.72 -15.13
CA SER A 214 9.93 -9.70 -13.70
C SER A 214 9.12 -8.49 -13.23
N GLY A 215 8.73 -7.61 -14.15
CA GLY A 215 7.88 -6.45 -13.85
C GLY A 215 6.40 -6.82 -13.78
N ILE A 216 5.65 -6.12 -12.93
CA ILE A 216 4.22 -6.37 -12.73
C ILE A 216 3.40 -6.10 -14.00
N ALA A 217 3.82 -5.13 -14.82
CA ALA A 217 3.17 -4.77 -16.08
C ALA A 217 2.97 -5.99 -16.99
N ARG A 218 3.92 -6.93 -17.00
CA ARG A 218 3.87 -8.15 -17.81
C ARG A 218 2.63 -9.01 -17.58
N VAL A 219 2.13 -9.05 -16.34
CA VAL A 219 0.89 -9.76 -16.00
C VAL A 219 -0.31 -8.82 -16.16
N ALA A 220 -0.17 -7.56 -15.74
CA ALA A 220 -1.23 -6.58 -15.78
C ALA A 220 -1.75 -6.27 -17.20
N VAL A 221 -0.89 -6.29 -18.23
CA VAL A 221 -1.30 -6.06 -19.63
C VAL A 221 -2.39 -7.02 -20.11
N TRP A 222 -2.40 -8.28 -19.63
CA TRP A 222 -3.46 -9.23 -19.96
C TRP A 222 -4.79 -8.86 -19.29
N LEU A 223 -4.74 -8.52 -18.00
CA LEU A 223 -5.91 -8.11 -17.23
C LEU A 223 -6.52 -6.82 -17.81
N TRP A 224 -5.67 -5.85 -18.12
CA TRP A 224 -6.06 -4.60 -18.78
C TRP A 224 -6.71 -4.85 -20.14
N MET A 225 -6.14 -5.72 -20.99
CA MET A 225 -6.68 -6.00 -22.32
C MET A 225 -8.10 -6.59 -22.23
N PHE A 226 -8.30 -7.60 -21.38
CA PHE A 226 -9.61 -8.22 -21.21
C PHE A 226 -10.64 -7.29 -20.56
N LYS A 227 -10.21 -6.46 -19.60
CA LYS A 227 -11.03 -5.40 -19.02
C LYS A 227 -11.44 -4.38 -20.09
N SER A 228 -10.50 -3.91 -20.91
CA SER A 228 -10.74 -2.92 -21.96
C SER A 228 -11.74 -3.41 -23.00
N PHE A 229 -11.67 -4.69 -23.39
CA PHE A 229 -12.68 -5.31 -24.25
C PHE A 229 -14.06 -5.32 -23.59
N THR A 230 -14.11 -5.69 -22.31
CA THR A 230 -15.36 -5.71 -21.54
C THR A 230 -16.01 -4.32 -21.46
N VAL A 231 -15.23 -3.28 -21.15
CA VAL A 231 -15.73 -1.90 -21.06
C VAL A 231 -16.17 -1.38 -22.43
N LYS A 232 -15.42 -1.70 -23.49
CA LYS A 232 -15.81 -1.36 -24.87
C LYS A 232 -17.14 -2.00 -25.25
N ASP A 233 -17.28 -3.30 -25.02
CA ASP A 233 -18.50 -4.04 -25.33
C ASP A 233 -19.69 -3.51 -24.50
N TRP A 234 -19.45 -3.13 -23.25
CA TRP A 234 -20.47 -2.51 -22.41
C TRP A 234 -20.90 -1.14 -22.94
N ALA A 235 -19.97 -0.30 -23.40
CA ALA A 235 -20.29 0.98 -24.01
C ALA A 235 -21.12 0.81 -25.29
N VAL A 236 -20.77 -0.14 -26.16
CA VAL A 236 -21.55 -0.48 -27.36
C VAL A 236 -22.94 -1.01 -26.99
N PHE A 237 -23.02 -1.84 -25.95
CA PHE A 237 -24.30 -2.34 -25.44
C PHE A 237 -25.19 -1.19 -24.93
N MET A 238 -24.64 -0.29 -24.11
CA MET A 238 -25.37 0.88 -23.61
C MET A 238 -25.81 1.82 -24.75
N GLN A 239 -24.99 1.99 -25.79
CA GLN A 239 -25.37 2.78 -26.96
C GLN A 239 -26.55 2.15 -27.73
N ASN A 240 -26.54 0.82 -27.90
CA ASN A 240 -27.55 0.13 -28.69
C ASN A 240 -28.85 -0.15 -27.93
N TYR A 241 -28.78 -0.37 -26.61
CA TYR A 241 -29.90 -0.83 -25.77
C TYR A 241 -30.27 0.13 -24.63
N GLY A 242 -29.47 1.18 -24.38
CA GLY A 242 -29.72 2.14 -23.29
C GLY A 242 -30.88 3.10 -23.55
N GLN A 243 -31.37 3.17 -24.79
CA GLN A 243 -32.55 3.95 -25.15
C GLN A 243 -33.56 3.06 -25.90
N PRO A 244 -34.82 2.96 -25.44
CA PRO A 244 -35.82 2.18 -26.16
C PRO A 244 -36.14 2.85 -27.49
N LEU A 245 -35.98 2.12 -28.60
CA LEU A 245 -36.42 2.57 -29.91
C LEU A 245 -37.96 2.55 -29.97
N ARG A 246 -38.59 3.67 -30.32
CA ARG A 246 -40.04 3.73 -30.48
C ARG A 246 -40.38 3.52 -31.95
N ILE A 247 -41.11 2.46 -32.24
CA ILE A 247 -41.50 2.09 -33.60
C ILE A 247 -43.01 2.23 -33.75
N GLY A 248 -43.44 3.24 -34.52
CA GLY A 248 -44.82 3.36 -34.99
C GLY A 248 -45.07 2.42 -36.16
N LYS A 249 -46.10 1.59 -36.09
CA LYS A 249 -46.45 0.64 -37.16
C LYS A 249 -47.72 1.12 -37.87
N TYR A 250 -47.66 1.31 -39.19
CA TYR A 250 -48.84 1.67 -40.01
C TYR A 250 -49.22 0.56 -40.99
N GLY A 251 -50.49 0.49 -41.39
CA GLY A 251 -51.00 -0.51 -42.34
C GLY A 251 -50.91 -0.06 -43.80
N ARG A 252 -51.06 -1.00 -44.76
CA ARG A 252 -50.97 -0.75 -46.22
C ARG A 252 -51.90 0.32 -46.78
N GLY A 253 -52.95 0.70 -46.06
CA GLY A 253 -53.92 1.74 -46.45
C GLY A 253 -53.71 3.10 -45.78
N ALA A 254 -52.67 3.29 -44.97
CA ALA A 254 -52.45 4.54 -44.25
C ALA A 254 -52.12 5.69 -45.22
N THR A 255 -52.89 6.76 -45.12
CA THR A 255 -52.68 8.01 -45.87
C THR A 255 -51.42 8.74 -45.39
N GLU A 256 -50.85 9.62 -46.22
CA GLU A 256 -49.67 10.42 -45.82
C GLU A 256 -49.95 11.29 -44.58
N GLN A 257 -51.16 11.82 -44.46
CA GLN A 257 -51.58 12.60 -43.30
C GLN A 257 -51.56 11.77 -42.00
N GLU A 258 -51.98 10.50 -42.05
CA GLU A 258 -51.92 9.59 -40.90
C GLU A 258 -50.49 9.19 -40.56
N LYS A 259 -49.61 9.03 -41.56
CA LYS A 259 -48.17 8.79 -41.33
C LYS A 259 -47.50 10.00 -40.67
N ASP A 260 -47.84 11.22 -41.09
CA ASP A 260 -47.31 12.46 -40.50
C ASP A 260 -47.79 12.68 -39.06
N VAL A 261 -49.03 12.29 -38.74
CA VAL A 261 -49.55 12.30 -37.36
C VAL A 261 -48.83 11.25 -36.52
N LEU A 262 -48.64 10.04 -37.04
CA LEU A 262 -47.92 8.97 -36.36
C LEU A 262 -46.45 9.34 -36.12
N TRP A 263 -45.77 9.92 -37.11
CA TRP A 263 -44.40 10.42 -36.97
C TRP A 263 -44.30 11.45 -35.86
N ARG A 264 -45.16 12.47 -35.87
CA ARG A 264 -45.20 13.50 -34.82
C ARG A 264 -45.49 12.92 -33.43
N ALA A 265 -46.37 11.92 -33.35
CA ALA A 265 -46.67 11.24 -32.10
C ALA A 265 -45.45 10.47 -31.56
N VAL A 266 -44.76 9.70 -32.41
CA VAL A 266 -43.61 8.89 -32.00
C VAL A 266 -42.38 9.77 -31.72
N SER A 267 -42.17 10.84 -32.48
CA SER A 267 -41.06 11.78 -32.29
C SER A 267 -41.27 12.74 -31.11
N GLY A 268 -42.52 13.08 -30.77
CA GLY A 268 -42.86 14.04 -29.71
C GLY A 268 -42.81 13.49 -28.28
N ILE A 269 -42.72 12.17 -28.10
CA ILE A 269 -42.84 11.51 -26.78
C ILE A 269 -41.53 11.54 -25.95
N ALA A 270 -40.35 11.77 -26.56
CA ALA A 270 -39.09 12.27 -25.96
C ALA A 270 -37.85 11.82 -26.76
N GLY A 271 -37.24 12.70 -27.56
CA GLY A 271 -35.89 12.54 -28.12
C GLY A 271 -35.72 11.59 -29.31
N ASP A 272 -34.55 11.71 -29.97
CA ASP A 272 -34.20 11.37 -31.36
C ASP A 272 -34.25 9.88 -31.80
N CYS A 273 -34.84 8.97 -31.01
CA CYS A 273 -34.91 7.52 -31.28
C CYS A 273 -36.33 7.06 -31.67
N ALA A 274 -36.82 7.57 -32.81
CA ALA A 274 -38.16 7.29 -33.35
C ALA A 274 -38.09 6.78 -34.79
N ALA A 275 -38.91 5.79 -35.13
CA ALA A 275 -39.08 5.32 -36.50
C ALA A 275 -40.55 4.97 -36.79
N ILE A 276 -40.97 5.12 -38.04
CA ILE A 276 -42.24 4.58 -38.53
C ILE A 276 -41.98 3.56 -39.64
N ILE A 277 -42.62 2.40 -39.57
CA ILE A 277 -42.45 1.33 -40.57
C ILE A 277 -43.81 0.74 -40.97
N PRO A 278 -43.97 0.27 -42.22
CA PRO A 278 -45.10 -0.57 -42.60
C PRO A 278 -45.12 -1.84 -41.74
N ARG A 279 -46.31 -2.27 -41.32
CA ARG A 279 -46.49 -3.49 -40.52
C ARG A 279 -45.89 -4.72 -41.20
N GLU A 280 -45.92 -4.77 -42.53
CA GLU A 280 -45.43 -5.89 -43.34
C GLU A 280 -43.91 -5.93 -43.47
N MET A 281 -43.18 -4.87 -43.07
CA MET A 281 -41.72 -4.81 -43.09
C MET A 281 -41.10 -5.00 -41.69
N LEU A 282 -41.86 -5.55 -40.74
CA LEU A 282 -41.36 -5.80 -39.39
C LEU A 282 -40.30 -6.91 -39.41
N ILE A 283 -39.08 -6.57 -38.98
CA ILE A 283 -38.03 -7.54 -38.69
C ILE A 283 -38.04 -7.81 -37.19
N GLU A 284 -38.35 -9.03 -36.80
CA GLU A 284 -38.29 -9.48 -35.40
C GLU A 284 -36.94 -10.15 -35.14
N PHE A 285 -36.16 -9.58 -34.23
CA PHE A 285 -34.96 -10.22 -33.72
C PHE A 285 -35.38 -11.28 -32.70
N GLN A 286 -34.85 -12.50 -32.81
CA GLN A 286 -35.04 -13.52 -31.77
C GLN A 286 -34.34 -13.07 -30.50
N GLU A 287 -35.11 -12.74 -29.45
CA GLU A 287 -34.55 -12.43 -28.14
C GLU A 287 -34.01 -13.70 -27.49
N VAL A 288 -32.70 -13.74 -27.27
CA VAL A 288 -32.08 -14.70 -26.37
C VAL A 288 -32.34 -14.18 -24.95
N GLY A 289 -33.04 -14.96 -24.13
CA GLY A 289 -33.64 -14.49 -22.86
C GLY A 289 -32.69 -13.81 -21.87
N SER A 290 -33.28 -12.91 -21.06
CA SER A 290 -32.70 -12.12 -19.95
C SER A 290 -31.81 -10.93 -20.31
N LYS A 291 -32.42 -9.78 -20.64
CA LYS A 291 -31.75 -8.46 -20.78
C LYS A 291 -31.29 -7.86 -19.44
N SER A 292 -31.81 -8.33 -18.30
CA SER A 292 -31.49 -7.76 -16.98
C SER A 292 -30.18 -8.29 -16.40
N SER A 293 -29.80 -9.54 -16.71
CA SER A 293 -28.52 -10.12 -16.25
C SER A 293 -27.31 -9.70 -17.07
N SER A 294 -27.47 -9.20 -18.31
CA SER A 294 -26.33 -8.88 -19.19
C SER A 294 -25.58 -7.60 -18.78
N THR A 295 -26.27 -6.58 -18.25
CA THR A 295 -25.63 -5.30 -17.88
C THR A 295 -24.71 -5.45 -16.66
N ASP A 296 -25.20 -6.11 -15.62
CA ASP A 296 -24.46 -6.41 -14.38
C ASP A 296 -23.25 -7.33 -14.65
N MET A 297 -23.33 -8.21 -15.65
CA MET A 297 -22.19 -9.07 -16.02
C MET A 297 -20.97 -8.29 -16.52
N TYR A 298 -21.16 -7.17 -17.26
CA TYR A 298 -20.04 -6.36 -17.73
C TYR A 298 -19.32 -5.69 -16.57
N GLU A 299 -20.07 -5.07 -15.65
CA GLU A 299 -19.53 -4.42 -14.46
C GLU A 299 -18.81 -5.43 -13.56
N ARG A 300 -19.47 -6.54 -13.20
CA ARG A 300 -18.86 -7.60 -12.38
C ARG A 300 -17.58 -8.16 -12.99
N ARG A 301 -17.55 -8.32 -14.31
CA ARG A 301 -16.34 -8.77 -15.01
C ARG A 301 -15.26 -7.70 -14.93
N ALA A 302 -15.56 -6.44 -15.20
CA ALA A 302 -14.58 -5.35 -15.10
C ALA A 302 -14.02 -5.22 -13.68
N ASP A 303 -14.89 -5.30 -12.67
CA ASP A 303 -14.56 -5.28 -11.25
C ASP A 303 -13.70 -6.49 -10.85
N TRP A 304 -13.99 -7.70 -11.35
CA TRP A 304 -13.12 -8.86 -11.15
C TRP A 304 -11.69 -8.59 -11.64
N HIS A 305 -11.51 -7.98 -12.82
CA HIS A 305 -10.17 -7.62 -13.31
C HIS A 305 -9.51 -6.56 -12.41
N ASN A 306 -10.25 -5.57 -11.90
CA ASN A 306 -9.72 -4.60 -10.94
C ASN A 306 -9.24 -5.27 -9.65
N ARG A 307 -10.02 -6.22 -9.11
CA ARG A 307 -9.62 -7.00 -7.91
C ARG A 307 -8.37 -7.84 -8.16
N GLU A 308 -8.22 -8.47 -9.33
CA GLU A 308 -6.97 -9.16 -9.70
C GLU A 308 -5.79 -8.20 -9.81
N ILE A 309 -5.98 -7.00 -10.38
CA ILE A 309 -4.94 -5.96 -10.44
C ILE A 309 -4.55 -5.49 -9.04
N SER A 310 -5.51 -5.27 -8.14
CA SER A 310 -5.24 -4.90 -6.74
C SER A 310 -4.41 -5.97 -6.03
N LYS A 311 -4.77 -7.25 -6.19
CA LYS A 311 -3.99 -8.38 -5.66
C LYS A 311 -2.58 -8.43 -6.21
N LEU A 312 -2.44 -8.23 -7.51
CA LEU A 312 -1.16 -8.27 -8.19
C LEU A 312 -0.21 -7.16 -7.69
N ILE A 313 -0.72 -5.96 -7.40
CA ILE A 313 0.12 -4.81 -7.02
C ILE A 313 0.27 -4.69 -5.51
N LEU A 314 -0.82 -4.70 -4.75
CA LEU A 314 -0.85 -4.43 -3.30
C LEU A 314 -0.95 -5.71 -2.46
N GLY A 315 -1.00 -6.89 -3.07
CA GLY A 315 -1.16 -8.16 -2.36
C GLY A 315 -2.58 -8.43 -1.86
N GLN A 316 -3.54 -7.53 -2.13
CA GLN A 316 -4.90 -7.62 -1.58
C GLN A 316 -5.97 -6.95 -2.43
N THR A 317 -7.24 -7.30 -2.17
CA THR A 317 -8.41 -6.82 -2.91
C THR A 317 -9.11 -5.62 -2.27
N THR A 318 -9.04 -5.46 -0.94
CA THR A 318 -10.03 -4.67 -0.18
C THR A 318 -9.52 -3.29 0.23
N THR A 319 -8.86 -2.55 -0.68
CA THR A 319 -8.28 -1.23 -0.35
C THR A 319 -8.97 -0.06 -1.03
N THR A 320 -9.75 -0.34 -2.08
CA THR A 320 -10.43 0.70 -2.87
C THR A 320 -11.93 0.40 -2.96
N ASP A 321 -12.31 -0.87 -3.13
CA ASP A 321 -13.69 -1.31 -3.34
C ASP A 321 -14.24 -2.00 -2.08
N ALA A 322 -14.40 -1.22 -1.01
CA ALA A 322 -14.83 -1.72 0.30
C ALA A 322 -16.13 -2.54 0.21
N VAL A 323 -16.01 -3.87 0.23
CA VAL A 323 -17.09 -4.81 0.55
C VAL A 323 -16.90 -5.26 1.99
N SER A 324 -17.86 -4.90 2.85
CA SER A 324 -18.31 -5.63 4.05
C SER A 324 -17.26 -6.54 4.72
N GLY A 325 -16.29 -5.94 5.42
CA GLY A 325 -15.37 -6.65 6.31
C GLY A 325 -15.03 -5.75 7.49
N GLY A 326 -15.30 -6.20 8.71
CA GLY A 326 -15.09 -5.41 9.94
C GLY A 326 -13.64 -4.97 10.14
N HIS A 327 -13.39 -4.16 11.19
CA HIS A 327 -12.09 -3.56 11.49
C HIS A 327 -10.88 -4.52 11.50
N ALA A 328 -11.09 -5.81 11.79
CA ALA A 328 -10.03 -6.83 11.75
C ALA A 328 -9.46 -7.06 10.34
N VAL A 329 -10.30 -7.09 9.31
CA VAL A 329 -9.90 -7.33 7.91
C VAL A 329 -9.05 -6.18 7.39
N ALA A 330 -9.42 -4.93 7.72
CA ALA A 330 -8.63 -3.76 7.37
C ALA A 330 -7.23 -3.75 8.02
N LYS A 331 -7.10 -4.28 9.24
CA LYS A 331 -5.80 -4.38 9.94
C LYS A 331 -4.89 -5.40 9.27
N GLU A 332 -5.39 -6.60 8.98
CA GLU A 332 -4.61 -7.63 8.26
C GLU A 332 -4.16 -7.13 6.88
N HIS A 333 -5.05 -6.40 6.20
CA HIS A 333 -4.73 -5.79 4.93
C HIS A 333 -3.63 -4.72 5.02
N ARG A 334 -3.61 -3.97 6.11
CA ARG A 334 -2.53 -3.01 6.34
C ARG A 334 -1.19 -3.71 6.55
N LEU A 335 -1.16 -4.86 7.23
CA LEU A 335 0.07 -5.63 7.45
C LEU A 335 0.68 -6.13 6.13
N VAL A 336 -0.14 -6.67 5.22
CA VAL A 336 0.33 -7.12 3.89
C VAL A 336 0.94 -5.95 3.10
N GLN A 337 0.31 -4.78 3.14
CA GLN A 337 0.86 -3.59 2.51
C GLN A 337 2.17 -3.14 3.15
N GLU A 338 2.29 -3.24 4.48
CA GLU A 338 3.51 -2.86 5.19
C GLU A 338 4.66 -3.83 4.90
N ASP A 339 4.39 -5.12 4.69
CA ASP A 339 5.39 -6.10 4.27
C ASP A 339 5.92 -5.79 2.86
N ILE A 340 5.02 -5.45 1.92
CA ILE A 340 5.39 -5.06 0.56
C ILE A 340 6.14 -3.72 0.56
N GLU A 341 5.64 -2.72 1.28
CA GLU A 341 6.27 -1.41 1.47
C GLU A 341 7.69 -1.56 2.02
N ARG A 342 7.87 -2.42 3.03
CA ARG A 342 9.18 -2.71 3.63
C ARG A 342 10.10 -3.38 2.63
N SER A 343 9.64 -4.39 1.89
CA SER A 343 10.44 -5.07 0.87
C SER A 343 10.93 -4.09 -0.20
N ASP A 344 10.03 -3.27 -0.74
CA ASP A 344 10.38 -2.29 -1.76
C ASP A 344 11.35 -1.21 -1.23
N ALA A 345 11.18 -0.80 0.04
CA ALA A 345 12.05 0.16 0.69
C ALA A 345 13.47 -0.39 0.95
N LEU A 346 13.58 -1.68 1.31
CA LEU A 346 14.86 -2.37 1.44
C LEU A 346 15.58 -2.47 0.08
N ASP A 347 14.88 -2.91 -0.98
CA ASP A 347 15.44 -3.00 -2.32
C ASP A 347 15.94 -1.64 -2.84
N ALA A 348 15.19 -0.57 -2.57
CA ALA A 348 15.58 0.79 -2.91
C ALA A 348 16.82 1.24 -2.11
N SER A 349 16.85 0.96 -0.80
CA SER A 349 17.99 1.26 0.07
C SER A 349 19.25 0.56 -0.40
N ASP A 350 19.16 -0.73 -0.71
CA ASP A 350 20.29 -1.54 -1.19
C ASP A 350 20.82 -1.05 -2.54
N THR A 351 19.93 -0.66 -3.45
CA THR A 351 20.33 -0.05 -4.73
C THR A 351 21.14 1.23 -4.51
N LEU A 352 20.67 2.12 -3.62
CA LEU A 352 21.34 3.38 -3.32
C LEU A 352 22.69 3.15 -2.63
N ASN A 353 22.73 2.23 -1.67
CA ASN A 353 23.94 1.87 -0.94
C ASN A 353 25.00 1.20 -1.84
N ALA A 354 24.58 0.52 -2.90
CA ALA A 354 25.49 -0.12 -3.85
C ALA A 354 25.99 0.82 -4.95
N GLN A 355 25.15 1.76 -5.43
CA GLN A 355 25.44 2.51 -6.67
C GLN A 355 25.63 4.01 -6.47
N LEU A 356 24.98 4.62 -5.47
CA LEU A 356 24.99 6.07 -5.28
C LEU A 356 25.91 6.49 -4.12
N VAL A 357 25.70 5.90 -2.94
CA VAL A 357 26.40 6.31 -1.72
C VAL A 357 27.92 6.20 -1.84
N PRO A 358 28.48 5.09 -2.37
CA PRO A 358 29.93 4.98 -2.47
C PRO A 358 30.53 6.03 -3.39
N ASN A 359 29.85 6.37 -4.50
CA ASN A 359 30.29 7.41 -5.43
C ASN A 359 30.23 8.81 -4.81
N ILE A 360 29.18 9.14 -4.03
CA ILE A 360 29.11 10.40 -3.30
C ILE A 360 30.31 10.55 -2.35
N ILE A 361 30.65 9.51 -1.59
CA ILE A 361 31.77 9.58 -0.65
C ILE A 361 33.11 9.56 -1.39
N ALA A 362 33.29 8.68 -2.38
CA ALA A 362 34.54 8.52 -3.12
C ALA A 362 34.95 9.80 -3.86
N PHE A 363 34.00 10.54 -4.45
CA PHE A 363 34.32 11.79 -5.13
C PHE A 363 34.77 12.92 -4.21
N ASN A 364 34.44 12.88 -2.91
CA ASN A 364 34.77 13.93 -1.95
C ASN A 364 35.92 13.56 -1.00
N PHE A 365 36.00 12.28 -0.60
CA PHE A 365 36.94 11.79 0.40
C PHE A 365 37.89 10.71 -0.13
N GLY A 366 37.72 10.28 -1.38
CA GLY A 366 38.42 9.14 -1.96
C GLY A 366 37.78 7.79 -1.61
N PRO A 367 38.17 6.70 -2.30
CA PRO A 367 37.61 5.37 -2.07
C PRO A 367 37.81 4.92 -0.63
N GLN A 368 36.76 4.37 -0.03
CA GLN A 368 36.74 3.86 1.33
C GLN A 368 36.59 2.33 1.32
N GLU A 369 37.05 1.66 2.37
CA GLU A 369 36.76 0.24 2.58
C GLU A 369 35.31 0.02 3.05
N GLU A 370 34.81 0.93 3.88
CA GLU A 370 33.43 0.92 4.38
C GLU A 370 32.75 2.27 4.15
N TYR A 371 31.48 2.22 3.76
CA TYR A 371 30.67 3.40 3.45
C TYR A 371 29.49 3.54 4.42
N PRO A 372 29.03 4.77 4.72
CA PRO A 372 27.77 4.98 5.44
C PRO A 372 26.61 4.36 4.67
N LYS A 373 25.53 4.00 5.38
CA LYS A 373 24.35 3.35 4.77
C LYS A 373 23.11 4.23 4.90
N ILE A 374 22.37 4.31 3.82
CA ILE A 374 21.02 4.88 3.76
C ILE A 374 20.02 3.78 4.07
N HIS A 375 19.05 4.09 4.92
CA HIS A 375 17.88 3.25 5.18
C HIS A 375 16.61 4.05 4.92
N ILE A 376 15.85 3.63 3.91
CA ILE A 376 14.49 4.08 3.65
C ILE A 376 13.57 3.12 4.38
N GLY A 377 12.77 3.64 5.30
CA GLY A 377 11.94 2.77 6.12
C GLY A 377 11.48 3.46 7.38
N ARG A 378 10.36 2.99 7.94
CA ARG A 378 10.05 3.32 9.33
C ARG A 378 11.15 2.71 10.19
N PRO A 379 11.69 3.43 11.18
CA PRO A 379 12.51 2.80 12.20
C PRO A 379 11.77 1.55 12.72
N ASP A 380 12.42 0.40 12.82
CA ASP A 380 11.88 -0.82 13.45
C ASP A 380 11.75 -0.63 14.97
N GLU A 381 11.16 0.49 15.36
CA GLU A 381 10.95 0.84 16.73
C GLU A 381 9.63 0.23 17.19
N VAL A 382 9.75 -0.80 18.03
CA VAL A 382 8.68 -1.25 18.94
C VAL A 382 7.89 -0.02 19.42
N PRO A 383 6.56 0.03 19.17
CA PRO A 383 5.72 1.13 19.60
C PRO A 383 5.98 1.47 21.06
N LEU A 384 6.03 2.76 21.39
CA LEU A 384 6.35 3.21 22.75
C LEU A 384 5.44 2.58 23.81
N LYS A 385 4.18 2.28 23.45
CA LYS A 385 3.24 1.55 24.30
C LYS A 385 3.73 0.14 24.60
N ASP A 386 4.05 -0.65 23.58
CA ASP A 386 4.52 -2.03 23.73
C ASP A 386 5.86 -2.08 24.46
N PHE A 387 6.74 -1.11 24.19
CA PHE A 387 8.00 -0.94 24.91
C PHE A 387 7.79 -0.60 26.39
N ALA A 388 6.88 0.33 26.71
CA ALA A 388 6.54 0.69 28.08
C ALA A 388 5.89 -0.47 28.83
N GLU A 389 4.95 -1.19 28.20
CA GLU A 389 4.32 -2.38 28.78
C GLU A 389 5.32 -3.52 29.00
N ALA A 390 6.26 -3.73 28.06
CA ALA A 390 7.32 -4.72 28.22
C ALA A 390 8.25 -4.35 29.38
N PHE A 391 8.63 -3.07 29.50
CA PHE A 391 9.47 -2.60 30.59
C PHE A 391 8.73 -2.66 31.94
N GLU A 392 7.45 -2.31 32.00
CA GLU A 392 6.62 -2.44 33.20
C GLU A 392 6.50 -3.90 33.68
N LYS A 393 6.36 -4.85 32.74
CA LYS A 393 6.32 -6.28 33.06
C LYS A 393 7.67 -6.85 33.47
N LEU A 394 8.77 -6.40 32.85
CA LEU A 394 10.10 -6.99 33.06
C LEU A 394 10.92 -6.29 34.16
N ALA A 395 10.67 -5.03 34.46
CA ALA A 395 11.38 -4.30 35.52
C ALA A 395 11.21 -4.94 36.92
N PRO A 396 10.02 -5.42 37.33
CA PRO A 396 9.86 -6.19 38.57
C PRO A 396 10.65 -7.51 38.59
N HIS A 397 10.94 -8.08 37.43
CA HIS A 397 11.73 -9.30 37.27
C HIS A 397 13.24 -9.05 37.16
N GLY A 398 13.69 -7.81 37.35
CA GLY A 398 15.11 -7.45 37.43
C GLY A 398 15.74 -6.94 36.13
N LEU A 399 14.96 -6.67 35.08
CA LEU A 399 15.49 -5.96 33.91
C LEU A 399 15.84 -4.52 34.32
N THR A 400 17.11 -4.15 34.19
CA THR A 400 17.59 -2.78 34.43
C THR A 400 18.10 -2.20 33.11
N ALA A 401 17.80 -0.92 32.88
CA ALA A 401 18.27 -0.17 31.73
C ALA A 401 18.79 1.20 32.19
N GLU A 402 19.76 1.74 31.47
CA GLU A 402 20.27 3.08 31.75
C GLU A 402 19.18 4.13 31.47
N VAL A 403 19.16 5.21 32.25
CA VAL A 403 18.16 6.27 32.09
C VAL A 403 18.31 6.98 30.74
N SER A 404 19.55 7.08 30.23
CA SER A 404 19.85 7.59 28.88
C SER A 404 19.17 6.75 27.81
N PHE A 405 19.27 5.42 27.89
CA PHE A 405 18.62 4.50 26.96
C PHE A 405 17.09 4.68 26.92
N MET A 406 16.43 4.83 28.07
CA MET A 406 14.98 5.07 28.14
C MET A 406 14.60 6.44 27.56
N ARG A 407 15.43 7.46 27.80
CA ARG A 407 15.23 8.84 27.34
C ARG A 407 15.39 8.96 25.83
N ASP A 408 16.45 8.36 25.29
CA ASP A 408 16.71 8.31 23.86
C ASP A 408 15.58 7.57 23.14
N ARG A 409 15.11 6.46 23.72
CA ARG A 409 13.98 5.70 23.19
C ARG A 409 12.67 6.47 23.17
N LEU A 410 12.41 7.29 24.20
CA LEU A 410 11.21 8.13 24.27
C LEU A 410 11.34 9.44 23.48
N GLY A 411 12.52 9.72 22.90
CA GLY A 411 12.83 11.01 22.29
C GLY A 411 12.83 12.18 23.29
N ILE A 412 12.99 11.90 24.58
CA ILE A 412 12.97 12.90 25.66
C ILE A 412 14.42 13.24 26.02
N PRO A 413 14.95 14.41 25.62
CA PRO A 413 16.32 14.77 25.94
C PRO A 413 16.57 14.85 27.44
N ALA A 414 17.81 14.64 27.85
CA ALA A 414 18.21 14.91 29.23
C ALA A 414 17.95 16.40 29.54
N PRO A 415 17.35 16.72 30.71
CA PRO A 415 17.07 18.10 31.05
C PRO A 415 18.35 18.88 31.24
N LYS A 416 18.40 20.07 30.63
CA LYS A 416 19.48 21.03 30.85
C LYS A 416 19.36 21.62 32.25
N GLU A 417 20.49 22.02 32.83
CA GLU A 417 20.51 22.70 34.13
C GLU A 417 19.60 23.94 34.10
N GLY A 418 18.59 23.99 34.97
CA GLY A 418 17.59 25.06 35.03
C GLY A 418 16.39 24.95 34.09
N ALA A 419 16.19 23.83 33.39
CA ALA A 419 15.00 23.61 32.57
C ALA A 419 13.74 23.37 33.41
N GLU A 420 12.62 23.98 33.04
CA GLU A 420 11.30 23.68 33.63
C GLU A 420 10.87 22.25 33.24
N LEU A 421 10.65 21.40 34.24
CA LEU A 421 10.29 19.99 34.07
C LEU A 421 8.78 19.79 34.21
N VAL A 422 8.19 18.95 33.36
CA VAL A 422 6.79 18.52 33.45
C VAL A 422 6.74 17.05 33.90
N GLY A 423 5.98 16.77 34.96
CA GLY A 423 5.84 15.42 35.55
C GLY A 423 6.86 15.09 36.66
N GLY A 424 6.60 14.01 37.40
CA GLY A 424 7.44 13.52 38.50
C GLY A 424 6.71 12.48 39.35
N ARG A 425 7.43 11.55 39.99
CA ARG A 425 6.81 10.65 40.98
C ARG A 425 6.33 11.52 42.16
N PRO A 426 5.08 11.39 42.63
CA PRO A 426 4.72 11.95 43.93
C PRO A 426 5.70 11.38 44.94
N THR A 427 6.40 12.27 45.65
CA THR A 427 7.34 11.88 46.69
C THR A 427 6.57 11.01 47.67
N PRO A 428 7.02 9.78 48.00
CA PRO A 428 6.42 9.06 49.10
C PRO A 428 6.51 9.97 50.31
N VAL A 429 5.36 10.41 50.82
CA VAL A 429 5.28 11.09 52.10
C VAL A 429 5.73 10.03 53.09
N VAL A 430 7.01 10.05 53.45
CA VAL A 430 7.52 9.30 54.60
C VAL A 430 6.72 9.86 55.78
N PRO A 431 5.83 9.08 56.41
CA PRO A 431 5.15 9.53 57.60
C PRO A 431 6.22 9.91 58.62
N PRO A 432 6.09 11.02 59.35
CA PRO A 432 7.05 11.36 60.39
C PRO A 432 7.19 10.17 61.34
N GLU A 433 8.42 9.78 61.65
CA GLU A 433 8.70 8.81 62.71
C GLU A 433 8.14 9.34 64.03
N ASP A 434 6.95 8.89 64.40
CA ASP A 434 6.41 9.06 65.73
C ASP A 434 7.23 8.17 66.68
N LYS A 435 8.13 8.80 67.43
CA LYS A 435 8.74 8.18 68.61
C LYS A 435 7.62 7.71 69.53
N PRO A 436 7.58 6.43 69.93
CA PRO A 436 6.46 5.91 70.70
C PRO A 436 6.51 6.46 72.14
N GLN A 437 5.62 7.40 72.46
CA GLN A 437 5.24 7.66 73.83
C GLN A 437 4.22 6.60 74.26
N SER A 438 4.64 5.75 75.17
CA SER A 438 3.84 4.70 75.81
C SER A 438 2.72 5.33 76.66
N LYS A 439 1.47 5.08 76.26
CA LYS A 439 0.32 5.11 77.18
C LYS A 439 -0.12 3.66 77.44
N PRO A 440 -0.41 3.29 78.69
CA PRO A 440 -0.73 1.91 79.03
C PRO A 440 -2.12 1.55 78.50
N LEU A 441 -2.17 0.63 77.54
CA LEU A 441 -3.42 0.03 77.04
C LEU A 441 -3.87 -1.05 78.03
N THR A 442 -5.11 -0.94 78.48
CA THR A 442 -5.75 -1.92 79.37
C THR A 442 -6.19 -3.14 78.55
N ALA A 443 -6.10 -4.35 79.12
CA ALA A 443 -6.32 -5.65 78.46
C ALA A 443 -7.71 -5.86 77.80
N LYS A 444 -8.63 -4.90 77.87
CA LYS A 444 -9.91 -4.91 77.14
C LYS A 444 -9.81 -4.30 75.73
N GLN A 445 -8.85 -3.42 75.45
CA GLN A 445 -8.72 -2.77 74.13
C GLN A 445 -7.94 -3.60 73.10
N SER A 446 -7.25 -4.66 73.54
CA SER A 446 -6.63 -5.66 72.66
C SER A 446 -7.62 -6.72 72.16
N LEU A 447 -8.73 -6.94 72.86
CA LEU A 447 -9.75 -7.92 72.46
C LEU A 447 -10.72 -7.34 71.42
N ASP A 448 -11.11 -6.07 71.55
CA ASP A 448 -12.02 -5.41 70.57
C ASP A 448 -11.37 -5.23 69.19
N ARG A 449 -10.03 -5.11 69.11
CA ARG A 449 -9.30 -5.08 67.83
C ARG A 449 -9.15 -6.46 67.16
N LEU A 450 -9.30 -7.55 67.91
CA LEU A 450 -9.31 -8.92 67.38
C LEU A 450 -10.69 -9.35 66.87
N PHE A 451 -11.78 -8.74 67.37
CA PHE A 451 -13.13 -8.96 66.86
C PHE A 451 -13.53 -7.99 65.73
N ALA A 452 -12.89 -6.82 65.62
CA ALA A 452 -13.08 -5.91 64.49
C ALA A 452 -12.38 -6.35 63.19
N SER A 453 -11.48 -7.34 63.24
CA SER A 453 -10.85 -7.95 62.06
C SER A 453 -11.61 -9.16 61.51
N ALA A 454 -12.84 -9.42 61.99
CA ALA A 454 -13.59 -10.61 61.58
C ALA A 454 -14.88 -10.33 60.80
N HIS A 455 -15.55 -9.17 60.91
CA HIS A 455 -16.84 -8.91 60.23
C HIS A 455 -16.99 -7.44 59.77
N SER A 456 -16.50 -7.10 58.58
CA SER A 456 -17.10 -6.04 57.76
C SER A 456 -17.27 -6.54 56.33
N ARG A 457 -18.51 -6.93 56.02
CA ARG A 457 -19.00 -7.40 54.73
C ARG A 457 -18.99 -6.30 53.67
N GLU A 458 -18.63 -6.72 52.46
CA GLU A 458 -19.35 -6.55 51.19
C GLU A 458 -19.94 -5.16 50.88
N GLU A 459 -19.24 -4.41 50.01
CA GLU A 459 -19.93 -3.58 49.01
C GLU A 459 -20.53 -4.51 47.94
N PRO A 460 -21.80 -4.33 47.52
CA PRO A 460 -22.40 -5.17 46.50
C PRO A 460 -21.75 -4.90 45.15
N ASP A 461 -21.26 -6.00 44.58
CA ASP A 461 -20.45 -6.12 43.39
C ASP A 461 -21.09 -5.39 42.20
N LEU A 462 -20.34 -4.44 41.64
CA LEU A 462 -20.69 -3.68 40.44
C LEU A 462 -20.99 -4.65 39.27
N LEU A 463 -20.39 -5.85 39.32
CA LEU A 463 -20.60 -6.93 38.38
C LEU A 463 -22.00 -7.54 38.49
N GLU A 464 -22.56 -7.73 39.69
CA GLU A 464 -23.88 -8.33 39.92
C GLU A 464 -24.99 -7.46 39.31
N LYS A 465 -24.89 -6.13 39.49
CA LYS A 465 -25.77 -5.13 38.85
C LYS A 465 -25.61 -5.07 37.34
N LEU A 466 -24.44 -5.41 36.79
CA LEU A 466 -24.19 -5.48 35.35
C LEU A 466 -24.78 -6.75 34.75
N THR A 467 -24.68 -7.89 35.44
CA THR A 467 -25.35 -9.15 35.05
C THR A 467 -26.87 -9.04 35.10
N ASP A 468 -27.46 -8.48 36.15
CA ASP A 468 -28.91 -8.28 36.24
C ASP A 468 -29.44 -7.38 35.12
N ARG A 469 -28.65 -6.37 34.74
CA ARG A 469 -28.99 -5.45 33.64
C ARG A 469 -28.82 -6.12 32.28
N LEU A 470 -27.80 -6.95 32.11
CA LEU A 470 -27.60 -7.76 30.90
C LEU A 470 -28.72 -8.79 30.71
N GLU A 471 -29.17 -9.46 31.78
CA GLU A 471 -30.29 -10.40 31.72
C GLU A 471 -31.59 -9.69 31.38
N LYS A 472 -31.82 -8.49 31.94
CA LYS A 472 -32.99 -7.66 31.59
C LYS A 472 -32.96 -7.16 30.16
N ASP A 473 -31.81 -6.69 29.69
CA ASP A 473 -31.63 -6.19 28.33
C ASP A 473 -31.73 -7.34 27.30
N ALA A 474 -31.25 -8.54 27.67
CA ALA A 474 -31.45 -9.76 26.88
C ALA A 474 -32.91 -10.23 26.87
N ALA A 475 -33.66 -10.03 27.96
CA ALA A 475 -35.08 -10.34 28.04
C ALA A 475 -35.95 -9.34 27.25
N GLU A 476 -35.63 -8.04 27.25
CA GLU A 476 -36.33 -7.02 26.45
C GLU A 476 -36.04 -7.14 24.94
N ALA A 477 -34.85 -7.61 24.55
CA ALA A 477 -34.51 -7.86 23.15
C ALA A 477 -35.28 -9.04 22.50
N MET A 478 -36.12 -9.74 23.29
CA MET A 478 -36.79 -10.97 22.88
C MET A 478 -38.30 -10.88 22.65
N ASP A 479 -38.92 -9.71 22.74
CA ASP A 479 -40.35 -9.64 22.47
C ASP A 479 -40.63 -9.52 20.96
N GLY A 480 -41.16 -10.61 20.38
CA GLY A 480 -41.60 -10.70 18.99
C GLY A 480 -40.73 -11.58 18.09
N MET A 481 -41.22 -12.80 17.80
CA MET A 481 -40.65 -13.84 16.92
C MET A 481 -39.44 -14.65 17.47
N ILE A 482 -39.43 -15.01 18.76
CA ILE A 482 -38.33 -15.82 19.34
C ILE A 482 -38.77 -17.09 20.09
N ASP A 483 -40.03 -17.23 20.52
CA ASP A 483 -40.40 -18.39 21.36
C ASP A 483 -40.32 -19.74 20.64
N GLU A 484 -40.72 -19.82 19.36
CA GLU A 484 -40.69 -21.07 18.57
C GLU A 484 -39.25 -21.51 18.24
N VAL A 485 -38.39 -20.56 17.85
CA VAL A 485 -36.97 -20.82 17.58
C VAL A 485 -36.22 -21.21 18.85
N ARG A 486 -36.54 -20.54 19.97
CA ARG A 486 -36.00 -20.87 21.30
C ARG A 486 -36.42 -22.26 21.75
N GLU A 487 -37.68 -22.64 21.58
CA GLU A 487 -38.17 -23.97 21.94
C GLU A 487 -37.48 -25.07 21.12
N ILE A 488 -37.28 -24.85 19.82
CA ILE A 488 -36.55 -25.78 18.94
C ILE A 488 -35.10 -25.95 19.37
N LEU A 489 -34.40 -24.84 19.64
CA LEU A 489 -32.99 -24.88 20.05
C LEU A 489 -32.82 -25.48 21.46
N SER A 490 -33.77 -25.24 22.36
CA SER A 490 -33.74 -25.80 23.72
C SER A 490 -34.03 -27.30 23.76
N ASN A 491 -34.82 -27.79 22.80
CA ASN A 491 -35.18 -29.21 22.66
C ASN A 491 -34.34 -29.96 21.60
N ALA A 492 -33.35 -29.31 20.98
CA ALA A 492 -32.47 -29.95 20.03
C ALA A 492 -31.36 -30.72 20.76
N THR A 493 -31.19 -32.00 20.41
CA THR A 493 -30.16 -32.83 21.03
C THR A 493 -28.78 -32.60 20.42
N ASP A 494 -28.72 -32.14 19.17
CA ASP A 494 -27.48 -31.76 18.50
C ASP A 494 -27.70 -30.66 17.44
N LEU A 495 -26.58 -30.12 16.95
CA LEU A 495 -26.54 -29.01 15.99
C LEU A 495 -27.17 -29.35 14.63
N ARG A 496 -27.21 -30.63 14.24
CA ARG A 496 -27.82 -31.10 12.99
C ARG A 496 -29.34 -31.30 13.14
N ASP A 497 -29.80 -31.62 14.34
CA ASP A 497 -31.21 -31.71 14.70
C ASP A 497 -31.84 -30.31 14.77
N ALA A 498 -31.14 -29.34 15.38
CA ALA A 498 -31.52 -27.93 15.36
C ALA A 498 -31.66 -27.37 13.94
N ALA A 499 -30.67 -27.63 13.07
CA ALA A 499 -30.69 -27.14 11.69
C ALA A 499 -31.84 -27.71 10.85
N ARG A 500 -32.22 -28.98 11.08
CA ARG A 500 -33.38 -29.60 10.41
C ARG A 500 -34.69 -28.99 10.87
N LYS A 501 -34.88 -28.87 12.18
CA LYS A 501 -36.11 -28.30 12.77
C LYS A 501 -36.30 -26.82 12.41
N LEU A 502 -35.21 -26.06 12.25
CA LEU A 502 -35.25 -24.68 11.76
C LEU A 502 -35.57 -24.58 10.26
N ALA A 503 -35.17 -25.56 9.46
CA ALA A 503 -35.48 -25.58 8.03
C ALA A 503 -36.97 -25.86 7.74
N ASP A 504 -37.67 -26.54 8.65
CA ASP A 504 -39.10 -26.84 8.53
C ASP A 504 -40.03 -25.64 8.80
N LEU A 505 -39.50 -24.51 9.31
CA LEU A 505 -40.27 -23.31 9.65
C LEU A 505 -40.59 -22.37 8.47
N ASP A 506 -40.12 -22.68 7.25
CA ASP A 506 -40.33 -21.91 6.01
C ASP A 506 -40.16 -20.38 6.18
N LEU A 507 -39.12 -19.99 6.92
CA LEU A 507 -38.80 -18.58 7.19
C LEU A 507 -38.22 -17.92 5.94
N SER A 508 -38.65 -16.69 5.66
CA SER A 508 -37.98 -15.87 4.63
C SER A 508 -36.49 -15.70 4.94
N ALA A 509 -35.65 -15.61 3.91
CA ALA A 509 -34.20 -15.52 4.06
C ALA A 509 -33.76 -14.34 4.96
N ASP A 510 -34.49 -13.23 4.92
CA ASP A 510 -34.24 -12.06 5.76
C ASP A 510 -34.60 -12.31 7.23
N ALA A 511 -35.71 -12.99 7.50
CA ALA A 511 -36.12 -13.35 8.87
C ALA A 511 -35.15 -14.38 9.49
N LEU A 512 -34.64 -15.32 8.68
CA LEU A 512 -33.64 -16.29 9.12
C LEU A 512 -32.30 -15.60 9.42
N ALA A 513 -31.86 -14.67 8.58
CA ALA A 513 -30.63 -13.90 8.80
C ALA A 513 -30.71 -13.06 10.08
N GLU A 514 -31.87 -12.43 10.34
CA GLU A 514 -32.09 -11.67 11.56
C GLU A 514 -32.13 -12.55 12.82
N ALA A 515 -32.82 -13.70 12.76
CA ALA A 515 -32.84 -14.68 13.85
C ALA A 515 -31.45 -15.23 14.16
N MET A 516 -30.63 -15.52 13.14
CA MET A 516 -29.25 -15.98 13.32
C MET A 516 -28.35 -14.90 13.92
N ALA A 517 -28.48 -13.64 13.49
CA ALA A 517 -27.70 -12.53 14.04
C ALA A 517 -28.01 -12.32 15.53
N ARG A 518 -29.30 -12.36 15.90
CA ARG A 518 -29.74 -12.27 17.29
C ARG A 518 -29.29 -13.49 18.11
N GLY A 519 -29.37 -14.70 17.56
CA GLY A 519 -28.90 -15.93 18.18
C GLY A 519 -27.38 -15.96 18.43
N MET A 520 -26.56 -15.48 17.49
CA MET A 520 -25.10 -15.37 17.67
C MET A 520 -24.74 -14.33 18.73
N THR A 521 -25.47 -13.22 18.77
CA THR A 521 -25.31 -12.20 19.82
C THR A 521 -25.64 -12.79 21.19
N MET A 522 -26.72 -13.57 21.28
CA MET A 522 -27.10 -14.24 22.53
C MET A 522 -26.09 -15.31 22.97
N ALA A 523 -25.59 -16.15 22.05
CA ALA A 523 -24.55 -17.13 22.35
C ALA A 523 -23.26 -16.46 22.86
N HIS A 524 -22.94 -15.27 22.33
CA HIS A 524 -21.82 -14.48 22.81
C HIS A 524 -22.04 -13.95 24.24
N LEU A 525 -23.23 -13.43 24.54
CA LEU A 525 -23.57 -12.92 25.88
C LEU A 525 -23.65 -14.05 26.92
N ILE A 526 -24.24 -15.20 26.56
CA ILE A 526 -24.26 -16.41 27.42
C ILE A 526 -22.84 -16.93 27.66
N GLY A 527 -22.00 -16.94 26.62
CA GLY A 527 -20.60 -17.33 26.75
C GLY A 527 -19.81 -16.42 27.69
N GLN A 528 -20.07 -15.10 27.66
CA GLN A 528 -19.50 -14.16 28.60
C GLN A 528 -20.01 -14.38 30.03
N ALA A 529 -21.32 -14.62 30.21
CA ALA A 529 -21.90 -14.91 31.53
C ALA A 529 -21.34 -16.21 32.14
N ALA A 530 -21.19 -17.28 31.34
CA ALA A 530 -20.59 -18.53 31.79
C ALA A 530 -19.11 -18.38 32.18
N LEU A 531 -18.37 -17.54 31.45
CA LEU A 531 -16.97 -17.23 31.77
C LEU A 531 -16.84 -16.45 33.08
N ILE A 532 -17.80 -15.56 33.36
CA ILE A 532 -17.89 -14.81 34.62
C ILE A 532 -18.21 -15.75 35.80
N ASP A 533 -19.11 -16.72 35.61
CA ASP A 533 -19.42 -17.73 36.62
C ASP A 533 -18.23 -18.69 36.90
N ASP A 534 -17.47 -19.06 35.87
CA ASP A 534 -16.24 -19.84 36.04
C ASP A 534 -15.15 -19.04 36.77
N LEU A 535 -15.05 -17.74 36.51
CA LEU A 535 -14.14 -16.84 37.26
C LEU A 535 -14.54 -16.72 38.74
N LYS A 536 -15.84 -16.69 39.07
CA LYS A 536 -16.35 -16.74 40.46
C LYS A 536 -16.10 -18.07 41.17
N ARG A 537 -16.00 -19.19 40.44
CA ARG A 537 -15.68 -20.51 41.02
C ARG A 537 -14.18 -20.73 41.28
N GLN A 538 -13.32 -19.94 40.63
CA GLN A 538 -11.86 -20.03 40.76
C GLN A 538 -11.26 -19.00 41.72
N SER A 539 -12.02 -18.00 42.15
CA SER A 539 -11.71 -17.09 43.28
C SER A 539 -12.25 -17.64 44.58
#